data_AF-A0A2G9NS89-F1
#
_entry.id   AF-A0A2G9NS89-F1
#
_cell.length_a   1.000
_cell.length_b   1.000
_cell.length_c   1.000
_cell.angle_alpha   90.00
_cell.angle_beta   90.00
_cell.angle_gamma   90.00
#
_symmetry.space_group_name_H-M   'P 1'
#
loop_
_entity.id
_entity.type
_entity.pdbx_description
1 polymer ?
#
loop_
_entity_poly.entity_id
_entity_poly.type
_entity_poly.pdbx_seq_one_letter_code
_entity_poly.pdbx_strand_id
1 'polypeptide(L)'
;MLSYGDLYELLRKEKYSENLQALPQGFVSDMADFLMEQKGAADDGEGSILDGNFRSKKQLENSVALFKELILRRKKKLLNLIFVATETGIMKRDYENMLDFERKIFDVLAKTFEEGDKELARMIHGGKEKERNENSMILFSENTEQFVDMAGKLIGPFNVGELVNLDSSLCSILVSSGKASYVDEK
;
A
#
# COMPACT_ATOMS: atom_id res chain seq x y z
N MET A 1 32.79 -13.37 -6.78
CA MET A 1 32.29 -14.54 -7.53
C MET A 1 31.54 -15.41 -6.55
N LEU A 2 30.25 -15.61 -6.79
CA LEU A 2 29.36 -16.27 -5.84
C LEU A 2 29.41 -17.78 -6.05
N SER A 3 29.51 -18.57 -4.98
CA SER A 3 29.59 -20.04 -5.09
C SER A 3 28.29 -20.72 -4.66
N TYR A 4 28.13 -22.00 -5.05
CA TYR A 4 27.02 -22.84 -4.58
C TYR A 4 26.99 -22.94 -3.04
N GLY A 5 28.16 -22.99 -2.40
CA GLY A 5 28.27 -23.02 -0.94
C GLY A 5 27.77 -21.73 -0.30
N ASP A 6 28.08 -20.58 -0.91
CA ASP A 6 27.59 -19.29 -0.43
C ASP A 6 26.06 -19.19 -0.53
N LEU A 7 25.48 -19.64 -1.65
CA LEU A 7 24.03 -19.67 -1.81
C LEU A 7 23.34 -20.55 -0.75
N TYR A 8 23.94 -21.70 -0.43
CA TYR A 8 23.43 -22.57 0.63
C TYR A 8 23.50 -21.91 2.01
N GLU A 9 24.63 -21.26 2.33
CA GLU A 9 24.81 -20.55 3.60
C GLU A 9 23.87 -19.34 3.73
N LEU A 10 23.65 -18.59 2.66
CA LEU A 10 22.67 -17.51 2.62
C LEU A 10 21.25 -18.04 2.84
N LEU A 11 20.87 -19.11 2.14
CA LEU A 11 19.56 -19.75 2.35
C LEU A 11 19.39 -20.25 3.79
N ARG A 12 20.45 -20.85 4.35
CA ARG A 12 20.45 -21.34 5.73
C ARG A 12 20.24 -20.18 6.70
N LYS A 13 21.00 -19.08 6.59
CA LYS A 13 20.85 -17.89 7.43
C LYS A 13 19.47 -17.27 7.29
N GLU A 14 18.94 -17.18 6.08
CA GLU A 14 17.58 -16.69 5.84
C GLU A 14 16.51 -17.61 6.47
N LYS A 15 16.73 -18.93 6.49
CA LYS A 15 15.80 -19.89 7.09
C LYS A 15 15.75 -19.81 8.62
N TYR A 16 16.89 -19.61 9.28
CA TYR A 16 16.98 -19.62 10.74
C TYR A 16 16.85 -18.23 11.38
N SER A 17 17.09 -17.16 10.63
CA SER A 17 16.82 -15.80 11.08
C SER A 17 15.32 -15.54 11.08
N GLU A 18 14.80 -14.88 12.12
CA GLU A 18 13.44 -14.33 12.10
C GLU A 18 13.39 -13.05 11.26
N ASN A 19 14.43 -12.22 11.38
CA ASN A 19 14.55 -10.96 10.65
C ASN A 19 15.05 -11.18 9.22
N LEU A 20 14.78 -10.20 8.35
CA LEU A 20 15.29 -10.19 6.98
C LEU A 20 16.82 -10.11 7.00
N GLN A 21 17.48 -11.07 6.35
CA GLN A 21 18.94 -11.09 6.31
C GLN A 21 19.45 -9.96 5.41
N ALA A 22 20.53 -9.29 5.81
CA ALA A 22 21.28 -8.42 4.93
C ALA A 22 21.86 -9.23 3.75
N LEU A 23 21.57 -8.79 2.53
CA LEU A 23 22.21 -9.27 1.31
C LEU A 23 23.03 -8.13 0.68
N PRO A 24 24.15 -8.46 0.01
CA PRO A 24 24.88 -7.48 -0.78
C PRO A 24 23.96 -6.83 -1.84
N GLN A 25 24.11 -5.52 -2.07
CA GLN A 25 23.30 -4.79 -3.06
C GLN A 25 23.42 -5.39 -4.48
N GLY A 26 24.62 -5.87 -4.83
CA GLY A 26 24.90 -6.53 -6.11
C GLY A 26 24.49 -8.00 -6.20
N PHE A 27 23.91 -8.59 -5.14
CA PHE A 27 23.67 -10.04 -5.06
C PHE A 27 22.87 -10.60 -6.25
N VAL A 28 21.88 -9.85 -6.75
CA VAL A 28 21.08 -10.29 -7.90
C VAL A 28 21.91 -10.34 -9.18
N SER A 29 22.82 -9.37 -9.37
CA SER A 29 23.75 -9.36 -10.50
C SER A 29 24.74 -10.51 -10.39
N ASP A 30 25.34 -10.68 -9.20
CA ASP A 30 26.30 -11.77 -8.93
C ASP A 30 25.66 -13.15 -9.15
N MET A 31 24.39 -13.30 -8.78
CA MET A 31 23.61 -14.52 -9.04
C MET A 31 23.31 -14.71 -10.53
N ALA A 32 23.03 -13.65 -11.27
CA ALA A 32 22.79 -13.74 -12.71
C ALA A 32 24.07 -14.18 -13.44
N ASP A 33 25.21 -13.59 -13.08
CA ASP A 33 26.52 -13.94 -13.64
C ASP A 33 26.88 -15.41 -13.32
N PHE A 34 26.70 -15.83 -12.07
CA PHE A 34 26.91 -17.22 -11.66
C PHE A 34 26.05 -18.20 -12.46
N LEU A 35 24.77 -17.89 -12.66
CA LEU A 35 23.86 -18.76 -13.43
C LEU A 35 24.21 -18.78 -14.93
N MET A 36 24.70 -17.67 -15.49
CA MET A 36 25.15 -17.62 -16.88
C MET A 36 26.42 -18.45 -17.09
N GLU A 37 27.40 -18.35 -16.19
CA GLU A 37 28.61 -19.17 -16.23
C GLU A 37 28.30 -20.67 -16.11
N GLN A 38 27.41 -21.04 -15.17
CA GLN A 38 26.97 -22.43 -14.99
C GLN A 38 26.18 -22.96 -16.19
N LYS A 39 25.41 -22.09 -16.87
CA LYS A 39 24.71 -22.45 -18.09
C LYS A 39 25.67 -22.64 -19.27
N GLY A 40 26.65 -21.75 -19.44
CA GLY A 40 27.70 -21.88 -20.46
C GLY A 40 28.48 -23.18 -20.31
N ALA A 41 28.89 -23.51 -19.08
CA ALA A 41 29.56 -24.77 -18.78
C ALA A 41 28.69 -26.03 -19.03
N ALA A 42 27.36 -25.90 -18.98
CA ALA A 42 26.43 -26.99 -19.27
C ALA A 42 26.12 -27.16 -20.77
N ASP A 43 26.26 -26.10 -21.57
CA ASP A 43 26.00 -26.07 -23.01
C ASP A 43 27.27 -26.35 -23.84
N ASP A 44 28.46 -25.91 -23.42
CA ASP A 44 29.76 -26.16 -24.10
C ASP A 44 30.24 -27.63 -24.03
N GLY A 45 29.52 -28.48 -23.29
CA GLY A 45 29.84 -29.89 -23.04
C GLY A 45 29.43 -30.88 -24.14
N GLU A 46 29.13 -30.46 -25.37
CA GLU A 46 28.66 -31.37 -26.44
C GLU A 46 29.64 -32.51 -26.82
N GLY A 47 30.90 -32.47 -26.38
CA GLY A 47 31.96 -33.42 -26.79
C GLY A 47 32.35 -34.55 -25.82
N SER A 48 31.86 -34.61 -24.57
CA SER A 48 32.28 -35.64 -23.60
C SER A 48 31.09 -36.19 -22.80
N ILE A 49 30.29 -36.96 -23.53
CA ILE A 49 28.95 -37.42 -23.19
C ILE A 49 29.04 -38.54 -22.14
N LEU A 50 28.60 -38.29 -20.90
CA LEU A 50 27.60 -39.10 -20.19
C LEU A 50 27.50 -38.79 -18.67
N ASP A 51 28.55 -38.30 -18.01
CA ASP A 51 28.52 -38.11 -16.53
C ASP A 51 28.74 -36.64 -16.07
N GLY A 52 29.59 -35.88 -16.77
CA GLY A 52 29.88 -34.47 -16.42
C GLY A 52 28.72 -33.51 -16.72
N ASN A 53 28.05 -33.68 -17.87
CA ASN A 53 26.97 -32.79 -18.30
C ASN A 53 25.71 -32.94 -17.44
N PHE A 54 25.39 -34.16 -17.02
CA PHE A 54 24.24 -34.42 -16.16
C PHE A 54 24.44 -33.79 -14.77
N ARG A 55 25.65 -33.89 -14.22
CA ARG A 55 25.99 -33.26 -12.93
C ARG A 55 25.93 -31.73 -13.02
N SER A 56 26.45 -31.13 -14.09
CA SER A 56 26.44 -29.68 -14.28
C SER A 56 25.03 -29.12 -14.51
N LYS A 57 24.21 -29.78 -15.33
CA LYS A 57 22.79 -29.43 -15.49
C LYS A 57 22.02 -29.56 -14.17
N LYS A 58 22.24 -30.65 -13.42
CA LYS A 58 21.62 -30.87 -12.12
C LYS A 58 22.07 -29.83 -11.08
N GLN A 59 23.34 -29.41 -11.10
CA GLN A 59 23.83 -28.32 -10.24
C GLN A 59 23.20 -26.98 -10.58
N LEU A 60 23.01 -26.67 -11.88
CA LEU A 60 22.29 -25.47 -12.32
C LEU A 60 20.84 -25.49 -11.83
N GLU A 61 20.12 -26.60 -12.04
CA GLU A 61 18.74 -26.77 -11.57
C GLU A 61 18.63 -26.61 -10.05
N ASN A 62 19.54 -27.26 -9.31
CA ASN A 62 19.59 -27.14 -7.85
C ASN A 62 19.88 -25.70 -7.41
N SER A 63 20.80 -25.00 -8.06
CA SER A 63 21.13 -23.60 -7.75
C SER A 63 19.94 -22.68 -7.98
N VAL A 64 19.23 -22.85 -9.10
CA VAL A 64 18.00 -22.12 -9.38
C VAL A 64 16.92 -22.42 -8.34
N ALA A 65 16.78 -23.69 -7.92
CA ALA A 65 15.83 -24.08 -6.89
C ALA A 65 16.14 -23.41 -5.53
N LEU A 66 17.41 -23.44 -5.11
CA LEU A 66 17.86 -22.78 -3.86
C LEU A 66 17.64 -21.27 -3.90
N PHE A 67 17.95 -20.62 -5.02
CA PHE A 67 17.72 -19.19 -5.18
C PHE A 67 16.23 -18.85 -5.13
N LYS A 68 15.38 -19.61 -5.82
CA LYS A 68 13.92 -19.45 -5.74
C LYS A 68 13.41 -19.62 -4.30
N GLU A 69 13.91 -20.60 -3.57
CA GLU A 69 13.55 -20.81 -2.17
C GLU A 69 13.98 -19.62 -1.30
N LEU A 70 15.20 -19.11 -1.48
CA LEU A 70 15.71 -17.94 -0.78
C LEU A 70 14.77 -16.74 -0.99
N ILE A 71 14.46 -16.42 -2.25
CA ILE A 71 13.57 -15.30 -2.58
C ILE A 71 12.17 -15.51 -2.02
N LEU A 72 11.64 -16.74 -2.04
CA LEU A 72 10.32 -17.02 -1.47
C LEU A 72 10.29 -16.77 0.04
N ARG A 73 11.32 -17.21 0.77
CA ARG A 73 11.45 -16.98 2.21
C ARG A 73 11.56 -15.48 2.53
N ARG A 74 12.35 -14.75 1.75
CA ARG A 74 12.48 -13.29 1.87
C ARG A 74 11.15 -12.57 1.64
N LYS A 75 10.41 -12.93 0.59
CA LYS A 75 9.06 -12.38 0.32
C LYS A 75 8.12 -12.58 1.50
N LYS A 76 8.12 -13.76 2.11
CA LYS A 76 7.30 -14.04 3.30
C LYS A 76 7.66 -13.12 4.48
N LYS A 77 8.96 -12.93 4.73
CA LYS A 77 9.41 -12.01 5.78
C LYS A 77 9.08 -10.55 5.47
N LEU A 78 9.20 -10.14 4.21
CA LEU A 78 8.84 -8.79 3.77
C LEU A 78 7.36 -8.51 4.05
N LEU A 79 6.46 -9.46 3.77
CA LEU A 79 5.05 -9.33 4.10
C LEU A 79 4.79 -9.20 5.60
N ASN A 80 5.49 -9.98 6.43
CA ASN A 80 5.40 -9.84 7.88
C ASN A 80 5.88 -8.45 8.35
N LEU A 81 6.95 -7.94 7.74
CA LEU A 81 7.45 -6.58 8.04
C LEU A 81 6.43 -5.52 7.64
N ILE A 82 5.77 -5.67 6.49
CA ILE A 82 4.69 -4.75 6.07
C ILE A 82 3.60 -4.73 7.13
N PHE A 83 3.14 -5.90 7.58
CA PHE A 83 2.11 -6.02 8.60
C PHE A 83 2.50 -5.34 9.92
N VAL A 84 3.75 -5.53 10.39
CA VAL A 84 4.23 -4.86 11.60
C VAL A 84 4.33 -3.35 11.38
N ALA A 85 4.80 -2.91 10.21
CA ALA A 85 4.96 -1.50 9.89
C ALA A 85 3.62 -0.76 9.80
N THR A 86 2.58 -1.39 9.23
CA THR A 86 1.23 -0.80 9.11
C THR A 86 0.56 -0.69 10.48
N GLU A 87 0.73 -1.68 11.35
CA GLU A 87 0.17 -1.67 12.71
C GLU A 87 0.88 -0.71 13.67
N THR A 88 2.22 -0.60 13.58
CA THR A 88 3.02 0.18 14.54
C THR A 88 3.38 1.59 14.06
N GLY A 89 3.31 1.86 12.74
CA GLY A 89 3.74 3.11 12.13
C GLY A 89 5.26 3.34 12.13
N ILE A 90 6.07 2.36 12.53
CA ILE A 90 7.54 2.47 12.58
C ILE A 90 8.15 1.85 11.32
N MET A 91 8.57 2.69 10.37
CA MET A 91 9.10 2.24 9.08
C MET A 91 10.65 2.16 9.00
N LYS A 92 11.41 2.79 9.91
CA LYS A 92 12.78 3.24 9.56
C LYS A 92 13.94 2.26 9.75
N ARG A 93 13.84 1.20 10.56
CA ARG A 93 14.97 0.27 10.79
C ARG A 93 15.12 -0.81 9.72
N ASP A 94 14.06 -1.12 8.98
CA ASP A 94 14.02 -2.37 8.21
C ASP A 94 14.41 -2.21 6.74
N TYR A 95 14.58 -0.98 6.25
CA TYR A 95 15.02 -0.73 4.86
C TYR A 95 16.44 -1.19 4.59
N GLU A 96 17.35 -1.17 5.59
CA GLU A 96 18.78 -1.44 5.36
C GLU A 96 19.03 -2.83 4.75
N ASN A 97 18.22 -3.82 5.12
CA ASN A 97 18.37 -5.22 4.69
C ASN A 97 17.57 -5.59 3.43
N MET A 98 16.83 -4.65 2.86
CA MET A 98 16.04 -4.84 1.64
C MET A 98 16.87 -4.51 0.40
N LEU A 99 16.70 -5.32 -0.64
CA LEU A 99 17.19 -5.01 -1.99
C LEU A 99 16.37 -3.88 -2.62
N ASP A 100 16.92 -3.15 -3.58
CA ASP A 100 16.27 -1.96 -4.15
C ASP A 100 14.89 -2.24 -4.74
N PHE A 101 14.72 -3.39 -5.40
CA PHE A 101 13.41 -3.80 -5.91
C PHE A 101 12.44 -4.20 -4.78
N GLU A 102 12.95 -4.79 -3.70
CA GLU A 102 12.14 -5.16 -2.53
C GLU A 102 11.61 -3.90 -1.84
N ARG A 103 12.42 -2.84 -1.74
CA ARG A 103 12.01 -1.53 -1.19
C ARG A 103 10.85 -0.93 -1.98
N LYS A 104 10.95 -0.92 -3.31
CA LYS A 104 9.87 -0.41 -4.18
C LYS A 104 8.56 -1.18 -3.97
N ILE A 105 8.63 -2.51 -3.86
CA ILE A 105 7.47 -3.36 -3.62
C ILE A 105 6.90 -3.11 -2.22
N PHE A 106 7.78 -2.98 -1.23
CA PHE A 106 7.40 -2.69 0.16
C PHE A 106 6.60 -1.39 0.25
N ASP A 107 7.08 -0.31 -0.36
CA ASP A 107 6.42 0.99 -0.31
C ASP A 107 5.02 0.95 -0.95
N VAL A 108 4.86 0.21 -2.06
CA VAL A 108 3.57 0.06 -2.73
C VAL A 108 2.61 -0.75 -1.86
N LEU A 109 3.06 -1.89 -1.34
CA LEU A 109 2.21 -2.75 -0.51
C LEU A 109 1.82 -2.05 0.79
N ALA A 110 2.76 -1.40 1.48
CA ALA A 110 2.47 -0.66 2.71
C ALA A 110 1.36 0.38 2.49
N LYS A 111 1.43 1.15 1.40
CA LYS A 111 0.37 2.10 1.03
C LYS A 111 -0.98 1.43 0.79
N THR A 112 -1.00 0.30 0.07
CA THR A 112 -2.24 -0.44 -0.18
C THR A 112 -2.87 -0.97 1.12
N PHE A 113 -2.06 -1.43 2.06
CA PHE A 113 -2.54 -1.85 3.38
C PHE A 113 -3.09 -0.65 4.17
N GLU A 114 -2.39 0.48 4.21
CA GLU A 114 -2.88 1.70 4.87
C GLU A 114 -4.20 2.22 4.27
N GLU A 115 -4.37 2.15 2.95
CA GLU A 115 -5.61 2.49 2.26
C GLU A 115 -6.75 1.55 2.65
N GLY A 116 -6.46 0.25 2.71
CA GLY A 116 -7.39 -0.79 3.17
C GLY A 116 -7.82 -0.55 4.62
N ASP A 117 -6.90 -0.21 5.52
CA ASP A 117 -7.20 0.10 6.91
C ASP A 117 -8.06 1.37 7.04
N LYS A 118 -7.81 2.39 6.22
CA LYS A 118 -8.66 3.59 6.14
C LYS A 118 -10.05 3.27 5.62
N GLU A 119 -10.17 2.38 4.64
CA GLU A 119 -11.47 1.93 4.13
C GLU A 119 -12.22 1.10 5.19
N LEU A 120 -11.56 0.16 5.84
CA LEU A 120 -12.12 -0.60 6.95
C LEU A 120 -12.58 0.33 8.08
N ALA A 121 -11.77 1.32 8.44
CA ALA A 121 -12.16 2.35 9.38
C ALA A 121 -13.40 3.10 8.90
N ARG A 122 -13.48 3.53 7.62
CA ARG A 122 -14.68 4.14 7.05
C ARG A 122 -15.91 3.23 7.12
N MET A 123 -15.76 1.93 6.87
CA MET A 123 -16.86 0.96 6.94
C MET A 123 -17.33 0.71 8.38
N ILE A 124 -16.41 0.56 9.34
CA ILE A 124 -16.73 0.36 10.77
C ILE A 124 -17.37 1.62 11.38
N HIS A 125 -16.87 2.79 11.00
CA HIS A 125 -17.48 4.07 11.36
C HIS A 125 -18.73 4.37 10.49
N GLY A 126 -19.12 3.42 9.62
CA GLY A 126 -20.39 3.37 8.93
C GLY A 126 -20.55 4.44 7.86
N GLY A 127 -19.63 4.54 6.89
CA GLY A 127 -19.77 5.51 5.80
C GLY A 127 -19.92 6.95 6.28
N LYS A 128 -19.55 7.23 7.55
CA LYS A 128 -19.53 8.58 8.10
C LYS A 128 -18.15 9.19 7.86
N GLU A 129 -17.77 9.34 6.59
CA GLU A 129 -17.44 10.73 6.26
C GLU A 129 -18.68 11.50 6.67
N LYS A 130 -18.49 12.48 7.54
CA LYS A 130 -19.52 13.45 7.86
C LYS A 130 -20.25 13.87 6.57
N GLU A 131 -21.34 13.19 6.20
CA GLU A 131 -22.63 13.84 6.06
C GLU A 131 -22.87 14.47 7.43
N ARG A 132 -22.14 15.57 7.67
CA ARG A 132 -22.69 16.68 8.38
C ARG A 132 -23.91 17.04 7.53
N ASN A 133 -25.02 16.37 7.81
CA ASN A 133 -26.27 17.08 8.08
C ASN A 133 -25.97 18.02 9.27
N GLU A 134 -25.00 18.93 9.11
CA GLU A 134 -24.91 20.15 9.87
C GLU A 134 -26.11 20.89 9.36
N ASN A 135 -27.22 20.76 10.06
CA ASN A 135 -28.22 21.77 9.91
C ASN A 135 -27.59 23.03 10.52
N SER A 136 -27.41 24.05 9.69
CA SER A 136 -26.90 25.34 10.10
C SER A 136 -28.07 26.27 10.34
N MET A 137 -27.98 27.09 11.38
CA MET A 137 -29.00 28.09 11.65
C MET A 137 -28.69 29.35 10.84
N ILE A 138 -29.64 29.75 10.01
CA ILE A 138 -29.55 30.96 9.20
C ILE A 138 -30.68 31.93 9.54
N LEU A 139 -30.39 33.22 9.43
CA LEU A 139 -31.33 34.33 9.57
C LEU A 139 -31.66 34.89 8.18
N PHE A 140 -32.93 34.88 7.80
CA PHE A 140 -33.34 35.46 6.51
C PHE A 140 -33.26 37.00 6.55
N SER A 141 -32.57 37.57 5.56
CA SER A 141 -32.43 39.02 5.36
C SER A 141 -33.49 39.58 4.39
N GLU A 142 -34.13 38.72 3.59
CA GLU A 142 -35.23 39.05 2.67
C GLU A 142 -36.37 38.02 2.76
N ASN A 143 -37.58 38.42 2.36
CA ASN A 143 -38.72 37.51 2.27
C ASN A 143 -38.46 36.50 1.14
N THR A 144 -38.49 35.21 1.46
CA THR A 144 -38.23 34.13 0.51
C THR A 144 -39.49 33.29 0.32
N GLU A 145 -39.95 33.17 -0.92
CA GLU A 145 -41.09 32.33 -1.28
C GLU A 145 -40.80 30.84 -1.05
N GLN A 146 -41.82 30.00 -1.13
CA GLN A 146 -41.67 28.55 -0.97
C GLN A 146 -40.80 27.97 -2.10
N PHE A 147 -39.83 27.12 -1.73
CA PHE A 147 -38.97 26.43 -2.67
C PHE A 147 -38.84 24.94 -2.33
N VAL A 148 -38.24 24.16 -3.22
CA VAL A 148 -38.07 22.71 -3.06
C VAL A 148 -36.64 22.42 -2.59
N ASP A 149 -36.49 21.58 -1.57
CA ASP A 149 -35.20 21.12 -1.10
C ASP A 149 -34.59 20.02 -1.99
N MET A 150 -33.34 19.64 -1.70
CA MET A 150 -32.63 18.59 -2.46
C MET A 150 -33.28 17.19 -2.33
N ALA A 151 -34.22 17.02 -1.38
CA ALA A 151 -35.00 15.80 -1.18
C ALA A 151 -36.40 15.86 -1.83
N GLY A 152 -36.73 16.94 -2.53
CA GLY A 152 -38.02 17.12 -3.20
C GLY A 152 -39.15 17.61 -2.28
N LYS A 153 -38.85 18.06 -1.07
CA LYS A 153 -39.84 18.59 -0.11
C LYS A 153 -39.94 20.11 -0.22
N LEU A 154 -41.18 20.61 -0.17
CA LEU A 154 -41.46 22.04 -0.16
C LEU A 154 -41.13 22.66 1.20
N ILE A 155 -40.33 23.73 1.20
CA ILE A 155 -39.85 24.49 2.36
C ILE A 155 -40.17 25.98 2.15
N GLY A 156 -40.62 26.67 3.21
CA GLY A 156 -41.04 28.09 3.17
C GLY A 156 -42.56 28.27 3.00
N PRO A 157 -43.06 29.51 2.92
CA PRO A 157 -42.33 30.79 2.79
C PRO A 157 -41.71 31.31 4.09
N PHE A 158 -40.63 32.09 3.99
CA PHE A 158 -39.91 32.69 5.12
C PHE A 158 -39.91 34.21 5.06
N ASN A 159 -40.03 34.85 6.23
CA ASN A 159 -40.02 36.30 6.35
C ASN A 159 -38.66 36.85 6.79
N VAL A 160 -38.42 38.14 6.55
CA VAL A 160 -37.24 38.87 7.07
C VAL A 160 -37.17 38.72 8.59
N GLY A 161 -36.00 38.32 9.09
CA GLY A 161 -35.72 38.13 10.52
C GLY A 161 -36.08 36.74 11.05
N GLU A 162 -36.52 35.82 10.21
CA GLU A 162 -36.86 34.45 10.60
C GLU A 162 -35.59 33.57 10.73
N LEU A 163 -35.50 32.84 11.84
CA LEU A 163 -34.42 31.91 12.14
C LEU A 163 -34.84 30.49 11.78
N VAL A 164 -34.12 29.87 10.86
CA VAL A 164 -34.45 28.54 10.35
C VAL A 164 -33.23 27.64 10.41
N ASN A 165 -33.45 26.40 10.82
CA ASN A 165 -32.43 25.36 10.82
C ASN A 165 -32.57 24.51 9.55
N LEU A 166 -31.66 24.69 8.60
CA LEU A 166 -31.67 24.00 7.29
C LEU A 166 -30.33 23.31 7.04
N ASP A 167 -30.30 22.36 6.12
CA ASP A 167 -29.07 21.71 5.65
C ASP A 167 -28.03 22.77 5.24
N SER A 168 -26.78 22.58 5.68
CA SER A 168 -25.63 23.43 5.34
C SER A 168 -25.47 23.66 3.84
N SER A 169 -25.80 22.67 3.02
CA SER A 169 -25.77 22.79 1.56
C SER A 169 -26.73 23.88 1.09
N LEU A 170 -27.96 23.88 1.61
CA LEU A 170 -28.98 24.89 1.34
C LEU A 170 -28.62 26.26 1.94
N CYS A 171 -28.08 26.27 3.16
CA CYS A 171 -27.62 27.49 3.82
C CYS A 171 -26.54 28.20 3.00
N SER A 172 -25.58 27.46 2.44
CA SER A 172 -24.51 28.04 1.61
C SER A 172 -25.05 28.72 0.35
N ILE A 173 -26.09 28.14 -0.27
CA ILE A 173 -26.74 28.69 -1.46
C ILE A 173 -27.52 29.96 -1.08
N LEU A 174 -28.26 29.94 0.02
CA LEU A 174 -29.06 31.09 0.49
C LEU A 174 -28.18 32.26 0.94
N VAL A 175 -27.04 31.99 1.57
CA VAL A 175 -26.06 33.01 1.96
C VAL A 175 -25.31 33.54 0.73
N SER A 176 -24.89 32.68 -0.20
CA SER A 176 -24.24 33.10 -1.45
C SER A 176 -25.14 33.94 -2.36
N SER A 177 -26.46 33.71 -2.30
CA SER A 177 -27.46 34.50 -3.01
C SER A 177 -27.87 35.78 -2.25
N GLY A 178 -27.29 36.04 -1.08
CA GLY A 178 -27.53 37.25 -0.28
C GLY A 178 -28.86 37.26 0.47
N LYS A 179 -29.57 36.12 0.52
CA LYS A 179 -30.93 36.03 1.09
C LYS A 179 -30.94 35.80 2.60
N ALA A 180 -29.86 35.26 3.13
CA ALA A 180 -29.73 34.90 4.54
C ALA A 180 -28.29 35.11 5.05
N SER A 181 -28.12 35.11 6.36
CA SER A 181 -26.83 35.20 7.05
C SER A 181 -26.70 34.10 8.12
N TYR A 182 -25.50 33.56 8.33
CA TYR A 182 -25.24 32.60 9.41
C TYR A 182 -25.38 33.26 10.79
N VAL A 183 -25.89 32.50 11.75
CA VAL A 183 -26.13 32.98 13.13
C VAL A 183 -24.96 32.63 14.06
N ASP A 184 -24.08 31.71 13.65
CA ASP A 184 -22.83 31.38 14.34
C ASP A 184 -21.65 32.13 13.72
N GLU A 185 -21.50 33.40 14.07
CA GLU A 185 -20.19 34.05 14.09
C GLU A 185 -19.96 34.72 15.46
N LYS A 186 -19.45 33.92 16.39
CA LYS A 186 -18.46 34.35 17.40
C LYS A 186 -17.41 33.28 17.62
#